data_AF-A0A518DBT1-F1
#
_entry.id   AF-A0A518DBT1-F1
#
_cell.length_a   1.000
_cell.length_b   1.000
_cell.length_c   1.000
_cell.angle_alpha   90.00
_cell.angle_beta   90.00
_cell.angle_gamma   90.00
#
_symmetry.space_group_name_H-M   'P 1'
#
loop_
_entity.id
_entity.type
_entity.pdbx_description
1 polymer ?
#
loop_
_entity_poly.entity_id
_entity_poly.type
_entity_poly.pdbx_seq_one_letter_code
_entity_poly.pdbx_strand_id
1 'polypeptide(L)' 'MRGVRTGSGKRERRHFTGAQKGAIVKAHLVDGVAISELCDKHGIQPTQFYLWQKHLFENCGVAFERKAKP' A
#
# COMPACT_ATOMS: atom_id res chain seq x y z
N MET A 1 -14.73 -2.37 -39.05
CA MET A 1 -14.91 -3.37 -37.97
C MET A 1 -13.55 -3.87 -37.53
N ARG A 2 -13.07 -3.52 -36.33
CA ARG A 2 -11.89 -4.15 -35.73
C ARG A 2 -12.25 -4.51 -34.28
N GLY A 3 -12.60 -5.77 -34.08
CA GLY A 3 -12.88 -6.33 -32.77
C GLY A 3 -11.60 -6.39 -31.96
N VAL A 4 -11.55 -5.65 -30.85
CA VAL A 4 -10.51 -5.81 -29.84
C VAL A 4 -10.94 -6.97 -28.94
N ARG A 5 -10.17 -8.05 -29.00
CA ARG A 5 -10.31 -9.22 -28.14
C ARG A 5 -9.88 -8.82 -26.72
N THR A 6 -10.84 -8.63 -25.81
CA THR A 6 -10.57 -8.53 -24.38
C THR A 6 -10.21 -9.91 -23.84
N GLY A 7 -8.91 -10.19 -23.76
CA GLY A 7 -8.40 -11.33 -23.01
C GLY A 7 -8.64 -11.09 -21.52
N SER A 8 -9.59 -11.81 -20.93
CA SER A 8 -9.77 -11.92 -19.49
C SER A 8 -8.66 -12.79 -18.91
N GLY A 9 -7.44 -12.26 -18.89
CA GLY A 9 -6.35 -12.81 -18.09
C GLY A 9 -6.70 -12.56 -16.62
N LYS A 10 -6.88 -13.62 -15.84
CA LYS A 10 -7.09 -13.56 -14.40
C LYS A 10 -5.90 -12.82 -13.79
N ARG A 11 -6.00 -11.50 -13.61
CA ARG A 11 -4.96 -10.71 -12.93
C ARG A 11 -4.87 -11.26 -11.52
N GLU A 12 -3.78 -11.97 -11.26
CA GLU A 12 -3.45 -12.43 -9.92
C GLU A 12 -3.34 -11.19 -9.05
N ARG A 13 -4.28 -11.06 -8.11
CA ARG A 13 -4.37 -9.89 -7.25
C ARG A 13 -3.12 -9.91 -6.38
N ARG A 14 -2.23 -8.95 -6.55
CA ARG A 14 -1.09 -8.80 -5.64
C ARG A 14 -1.61 -8.53 -4.24
N HIS A 15 -1.30 -9.42 -3.31
CA HIS A 15 -1.62 -9.27 -1.90
C HIS A 15 -0.41 -8.71 -1.17
N PHE A 16 -0.60 -7.57 -0.52
CA PHE A 16 0.41 -6.98 0.38
C PHE A 16 0.06 -7.32 1.82
N THR A 17 1.03 -7.84 2.57
CA THR A 17 0.90 -8.00 4.02
C THR A 17 0.85 -6.64 4.71
N GLY A 18 0.37 -6.58 5.96
CA GLY A 18 0.37 -5.34 6.74
C GLY A 18 1.77 -4.72 6.85
N ALA A 19 2.80 -5.55 7.07
CA ALA A 19 4.18 -5.12 7.15
C ALA A 19 4.69 -4.52 5.82
N GLN A 20 4.37 -5.14 4.68
CA GLN A 20 4.74 -4.60 3.36
C GLN A 20 4.07 -3.24 3.09
N LYS A 21 2.78 -3.10 3.42
CA LYS A 21 2.06 -1.83 3.30
C LYS A 21 2.74 -0.74 4.15
N GLY A 22 3.05 -1.07 5.40
CA GLY A 22 3.75 -0.15 6.32
C GLY A 22 5.12 0.27 5.82
N ALA A 23 5.91 -0.65 5.26
CA ALA A 23 7.23 -0.34 4.69
C ALA A 23 7.13 0.63 3.49
N ILE A 24 6.15 0.44 2.61
CA ILE A 24 5.92 1.33 1.46
C ILE A 24 5.52 2.73 1.94
N VAL A 25 4.60 2.81 2.91
CA VAL A 25 4.19 4.11 3.48
C VAL A 25 5.35 4.81 4.19
N LYS A 26 6.18 4.05 4.94
CA LYS A 26 7.38 4.57 5.60
C LYS A 26 8.37 5.17 4.60
N ALA A 27 8.61 4.52 3.46
CA ALA A 27 9.55 5.00 2.45
C ALA A 27 9.22 6.41 1.96
N HIS A 28 7.94 6.76 1.85
CA HIS A 28 7.53 8.13 1.53
C HIS A 28 7.70 9.08 2.73
N LEU A 29 7.15 8.70 3.89
CA LEU A 29 7.03 9.61 5.04
C LEU A 29 8.34 9.87 5.79
N VAL A 30 9.25 8.90 5.77
CA VAL A 30 10.53 8.96 6.52
C VAL A 30 11.70 9.16 5.58
N ASP A 31 11.74 8.40 4.49
CA ASP A 31 12.89 8.41 3.58
C ASP A 31 12.71 9.41 2.42
N GLY A 32 11.54 10.05 2.31
CA GLY A 32 11.26 11.11 1.33
C GLY A 32 11.09 10.62 -0.11
N VAL A 33 10.92 9.31 -0.34
CA VAL A 33 10.75 8.74 -1.68
C VAL A 33 9.44 9.25 -2.29
N ALA A 34 9.45 9.63 -3.56
CA ALA A 34 8.26 10.11 -4.24
C ALA A 34 7.17 9.03 -4.36
N ILE A 35 5.91 9.41 -4.19
CA ILE A 35 4.76 8.49 -4.30
C ILE A 35 4.69 7.85 -5.70
N SER A 36 5.01 8.61 -6.75
CA SER A 36 5.06 8.10 -8.13
C SER A 36 6.03 6.93 -8.26
N GLU A 37 7.24 7.08 -7.75
CA GLU A 37 8.26 6.01 -7.76
C GLU A 37 7.79 4.76 -7.00
N LEU A 38 7.16 4.94 -5.84
CA LEU A 38 6.60 3.82 -5.06
C LEU A 38 5.45 3.13 -5.79
N CYS A 39 4.58 3.90 -6.44
CA CYS A 39 3.46 3.36 -7.22
C CYS A 39 3.97 2.53 -8.40
N ASP A 40 4.96 3.04 -9.13
CA ASP A 40 5.56 2.34 -10.28
C ASP A 40 6.30 1.08 -9.82
N LYS A 41 7.15 1.19 -8.80
CA LYS A 41 7.95 0.07 -8.26
C LYS A 41 7.10 -1.08 -7.75
N HIS A 42 6.02 -0.78 -7.03
CA HIS A 42 5.17 -1.80 -6.42
C HIS A 42 3.96 -2.18 -7.29
N GLY A 43 3.71 -1.46 -8.39
CA GLY A 43 2.56 -1.67 -9.26
C GLY A 43 1.23 -1.37 -8.57
N ILE A 44 1.20 -0.32 -7.73
CA ILE A 44 0.02 0.12 -7.00
C ILE A 44 -0.49 1.46 -7.52
N GLN A 45 -1.77 1.73 -7.32
CA GLN A 45 -2.35 3.03 -7.66
C GLN A 45 -2.11 4.03 -6.51
N PRO A 46 -1.96 5.34 -6.80
CA PRO A 46 -1.83 6.37 -5.76
C PRO A 46 -2.96 6.34 -4.72
N THR A 47 -4.21 6.11 -5.15
CA THR A 47 -5.36 5.96 -4.25
C THR A 47 -5.17 4.83 -3.23
N GLN A 48 -4.53 3.73 -3.64
CA GLN A 48 -4.24 2.60 -2.76
C GLN A 48 -3.18 2.95 -1.72
N PHE A 49 -2.16 3.73 -2.10
CA PHE A 49 -1.14 4.26 -1.19
C PHE A 49 -1.78 5.14 -0.11
N TYR A 50 -2.59 6.12 -0.50
CA TYR A 50 -3.27 7.02 0.45
C TYR A 50 -4.23 6.27 1.37
N LEU A 51 -4.91 5.23 0.88
CA LEU A 51 -5.76 4.38 1.72
C LEU A 51 -4.93 3.69 2.82
N TRP A 52 -3.75 3.17 2.49
CA TRP A 52 -2.87 2.56 3.49
C TRP A 52 -2.30 3.58 4.47
N GLN A 53 -1.91 4.76 3.98
CA GLN A 53 -1.45 5.85 4.83
C GLN A 53 -2.53 6.26 5.84
N LYS A 54 -3.77 6.42 5.38
CA LYS A 54 -4.92 6.70 6.25
C LYS A 54 -5.10 5.61 7.31
N HIS A 55 -5.18 4.34 6.90
CA HIS A 55 -5.33 3.22 7.83
C HIS A 55 -4.20 3.15 8.86
N LEU A 56 -2.96 3.44 8.47
CA LEU A 56 -1.82 3.47 9.39
C LEU A 56 -2.05 4.48 10.51
N PHE A 57 -2.44 5.70 10.16
CA PHE A 57 -2.66 6.77 11.14
C PHE A 57 -3.92 6.56 11.99
N GLU A 58 -4.99 5.99 11.43
CA GLU A 58 -6.20 5.65 12.21
C GLU A 58 -5.92 4.58 13.27
N ASN A 59 -4.97 3.66 13.02
CA ASN A 59 -4.64 2.57 13.93
C ASN A 59 -3.33 2.82 14.71
N CYS A 60 -2.73 4.01 14.60
CA CYS A 60 -1.41 4.26 15.18
C CYS A 60 -1.43 4.19 16.72
N GLY A 61 -2.57 4.52 17.36
CA GLY A 61 -2.72 4.48 18.82
C GLY A 61 -2.34 3.14 19.43
N VAL A 62 -2.73 2.04 18.78
CA VAL A 62 -2.43 0.66 19.22
C VAL A 62 -0.92 0.40 19.29
N ALA A 63 -0.13 1.03 18.42
CA ALA A 63 1.33 0.88 18.44
C ALA A 63 2.00 1.62 19.62
N PHE A 64 1.35 2.63 20.18
CA PHE A 64 1.85 3.43 21.29
C PHE A 64 1.29 3.01 22.65
N GLU A 65 0.25 2.17 22.67
CA GLU A 65 -0.25 1.59 23.91
C GLU A 65 0.84 0.74 24.58
N ARG A 66 1.11 1.03 25.86
CA ARG A 66 1.99 0.17 26.66
C ARG A 66 1.28 -1.16 26.85
N LYS A 67 1.89 -2.25 26.36
CA LYS A 67 1.43 -3.59 26.74
C LYS A 67 1.50 -3.70 28.26
N ALA A 68 0.34 -3.79 28.91
CA ALA A 68 0.28 -4.13 30.31
C ALA A 68 1.06 -5.45 30.48
N LYS A 69 2.03 -5.45 31.38
CA LYS A 69 2.78 -6.65 31.71
C LYS A 69 1.76 -7.68 32.25
N PRO A 70 1.75 -8.92 31.73
CA PRO A 70 0.84 -9.95 32.22
C PRO A 70 1.05 -10.24 33.71
#